data_AF-A0A537GNX9-F1
#
_entry.id   AF-A0A537GNX9-F1
#
_cell.length_a   1.000
_cell.length_b   1.000
_cell.length_c   1.000
_cell.angle_alpha   90.00
_cell.angle_beta   90.00
_cell.angle_gamma   90.00
#
_symmetry.space_group_name_H-M   'P 1'
#
loop_
_entity.id
_entity.type
_entity.pdbx_description
1 polymer ?
#
loop_
_entity_poly.entity_id
_entity_poly.type
_entity_poly.pdbx_seq_one_letter_code
_entity_poly.pdbx_strand_id
1 'polypeptide(L)'
;MPNEEVRRLVRLLLVRPRKGGWGLNKTGHARWRPAMAYCSVFLYRVPRRKAEAFIHALRPIMKLFEDAGCLSDELLRPKDVSAKFGGVSLPTAIDLAADEELWIEIAKFKDASHMKEVHSLVAKNPDLERLHSRFDLLISGKHVYHAEFESLQARA
;
A
#
# COMPACT_ATOMS: atom_id res chain seq x y z
N MET A 1 17.24 23.08 24.25
CA MET A 1 17.66 23.94 23.12
C MET A 1 18.15 23.03 22.00
N PRO A 2 17.61 23.09 20.76
CA PRO A 2 18.04 22.19 19.70
C PRO A 2 19.38 22.62 19.09
N ASN A 3 20.27 21.64 18.95
CA ASN A 3 21.68 21.71 18.56
C ASN A 3 21.92 22.42 17.21
N GLU A 4 22.99 23.20 17.10
CA GLU A 4 23.34 24.06 15.95
C GLU A 4 23.43 23.34 14.59
N GLU A 5 23.62 22.02 14.58
CA GLU A 5 23.70 21.21 13.36
C GLU A 5 22.37 21.13 12.60
N VAL A 6 21.23 21.24 13.29
CA VAL A 6 19.89 21.25 12.66
C VAL A 6 19.64 22.57 11.92
N ARG A 7 20.26 23.67 12.35
CA ARG A 7 20.11 25.00 11.72
C ARG A 7 20.92 25.14 10.43
N ARG A 8 21.96 24.33 10.25
CA ARG A 8 22.85 24.38 9.07
C ARG A 8 22.25 23.67 7.84
N LEU A 9 21.44 22.64 8.04
CA LEU A 9 20.73 21.95 6.95
C LEU A 9 19.60 22.78 6.34
N VAL A 10 18.92 23.61 7.14
CA VAL A 10 17.79 24.46 6.69
C VAL A 10 18.26 25.62 5.80
N ARG A 11 19.55 26.02 5.88
CA ARG A 11 20.11 27.11 5.07
C ARG A 11 20.57 26.71 3.66
N LEU A 12 20.66 25.41 3.37
CA LEU A 12 21.07 24.91 2.04
C LEU A 12 19.92 24.74 1.04
N LEU A 13 18.66 24.88 1.49
CA LEU A 13 17.45 24.70 0.66
C LEU A 13 16.84 26.01 0.12
N LEU A 14 17.49 27.17 0.32
CA LEU A 14 16.96 28.48 -0.07
C LEU A 14 17.76 29.23 -1.15
N VAL A 15 18.53 28.51 -1.98
CA VAL A 15 19.16 29.10 -3.18
C VAL A 15 18.22 28.96 -4.38
N ARG A 16 17.54 30.07 -4.73
CA ARG A 16 16.82 30.22 -6.00
C ARG A 16 17.81 30.59 -7.12
N PRO A 17 17.71 29.99 -8.32
CA PRO A 17 18.22 30.62 -9.54
C PRO A 17 17.15 31.48 -10.24
N ARG A 18 17.59 32.59 -10.83
CA ARG A 18 16.81 33.53 -11.66
C ARG A 18 16.55 32.97 -13.08
N LYS A 19 15.49 33.51 -13.68
CA LYS A 19 14.86 33.24 -14.99
C LYS A 19 15.81 33.30 -16.22
N GLY A 20 15.47 32.48 -17.23
CA GLY A 20 15.76 32.74 -18.65
C GLY A 20 15.55 31.51 -19.54
N GLY A 21 14.70 31.60 -20.57
CA GLY A 21 14.62 30.61 -21.66
C GLY A 21 13.20 30.19 -22.06
N TRP A 22 12.71 30.75 -23.17
CA TRP A 22 11.49 30.35 -23.87
C TRP A 22 11.59 28.90 -24.41
N GLY A 23 10.50 28.14 -24.25
CA GLY A 23 10.32 26.84 -24.88
C GLY A 23 8.88 26.37 -24.69
N LEU A 24 8.10 26.36 -25.77
CA LEU A 24 6.77 25.77 -25.84
C LEU A 24 6.85 24.28 -25.48
N ASN A 25 6.04 23.82 -24.53
CA ASN A 25 5.33 22.56 -24.70
C ASN A 25 4.10 22.44 -23.80
N LYS A 26 3.00 22.09 -24.45
CA LYS A 26 1.73 21.72 -23.84
C LYS A 26 1.95 20.50 -22.95
N THR A 27 1.71 20.64 -21.66
CA THR A 27 1.21 19.55 -20.83
C THR A 27 0.07 20.11 -20.01
N GLY A 28 -1.16 19.75 -20.39
CA GLY A 28 -2.30 19.93 -19.52
C GLY A 28 -1.99 19.24 -18.20
N HIS A 29 -1.68 20.01 -17.17
CA HIS A 29 -1.77 19.52 -15.82
C HIS A 29 -3.26 19.45 -15.54
N ALA A 30 -3.81 18.27 -15.78
CA ALA A 30 -5.07 17.86 -15.21
C ALA A 30 -5.11 18.36 -13.78
N ARG A 31 -6.12 19.17 -13.50
CA ARG A 31 -6.47 19.68 -12.18
C ARG A 31 -6.50 18.49 -11.22
N TRP A 32 -5.46 18.30 -10.41
CA TRP A 32 -5.41 17.26 -9.40
C TRP A 32 -6.60 17.46 -8.45
N ARG A 33 -7.60 16.59 -8.55
CA ARG A 33 -8.38 16.11 -7.40
C ARG A 33 -8.73 14.64 -7.65
N PRO A 34 -8.48 13.80 -6.64
CA PRO A 34 -9.61 13.35 -5.87
C PRO A 34 -9.30 13.48 -4.38
N ALA A 35 -9.88 14.48 -3.71
CA ALA A 35 -9.78 14.55 -2.26
C ALA A 35 -10.86 13.66 -1.66
N MET A 36 -10.62 12.35 -1.67
CA MET A 36 -10.69 11.41 -0.54
C MET A 36 -9.98 10.12 -1.02
N ALA A 37 -9.07 9.59 -0.22
CA ALA A 37 -8.39 8.33 -0.50
C ALA A 37 -8.66 7.41 0.67
N TYR A 38 -9.35 6.31 0.41
CA TYR A 38 -9.65 5.25 1.36
C TYR A 38 -8.84 4.02 0.96
N CYS A 39 -8.26 3.27 1.89
CA CYS A 39 -7.53 2.05 1.53
C CYS A 39 -7.78 0.91 2.52
N SER A 40 -7.73 -0.31 1.97
CA SER A 40 -7.62 -1.54 2.75
C SER A 40 -6.16 -1.98 2.72
N VAL A 41 -5.63 -2.34 3.88
CA VAL A 41 -4.27 -2.87 4.04
C VAL A 41 -4.37 -4.30 4.57
N PHE A 42 -3.67 -5.21 3.89
CA PHE A 42 -3.56 -6.60 4.29
C PHE A 42 -2.11 -6.94 4.58
N LEU A 43 -1.84 -7.58 5.73
CA LEU A 43 -0.52 -8.11 6.07
C LEU A 43 -0.57 -9.64 6.02
N TYR A 44 0.33 -10.19 5.22
CA TYR A 44 0.47 -11.62 5.01
C TYR A 44 1.77 -12.10 5.62
N ARG A 45 1.68 -13.11 6.49
CA ARG A 45 2.83 -13.93 6.88
C ARG A 45 2.89 -15.13 5.96
N VAL A 46 4.00 -15.27 5.24
CA VAL A 46 4.15 -16.29 4.20
C VAL A 46 5.41 -17.09 4.48
N PRO A 47 5.36 -18.43 4.61
CA PRO A 47 6.58 -19.23 4.70
C PRO A 47 7.48 -18.94 3.49
N ARG A 48 8.76 -18.67 3.70
CA ARG A 48 9.71 -18.24 2.66
C ARG A 48 9.72 -19.19 1.46
N ARG A 49 9.64 -20.50 1.72
CA ARG A 49 9.54 -21.55 0.68
C ARG A 49 8.30 -21.46 -0.20
N LYS A 50 7.27 -20.72 0.20
CA LYS A 50 6.01 -20.51 -0.51
C LYS A 50 5.88 -19.11 -1.12
N ALA A 51 6.86 -18.22 -0.93
CA ALA A 51 6.75 -16.81 -1.31
C ALA A 51 6.43 -16.59 -2.80
N GLU A 52 7.11 -17.32 -3.69
CA GLU A 52 6.85 -17.24 -5.12
C GLU A 52 5.44 -17.72 -5.49
N ALA A 53 5.04 -18.89 -4.96
CA ALA A 53 3.70 -19.44 -5.16
C ALA A 53 2.60 -18.50 -4.64
N PHE A 54 2.85 -17.85 -3.50
CA PHE A 54 1.96 -16.85 -2.92
C PHE A 54 1.74 -15.66 -3.87
N ILE A 55 2.82 -15.07 -4.40
CA ILE A 55 2.73 -13.97 -5.36
C ILE A 55 1.91 -14.39 -6.59
N HIS A 56 2.14 -15.59 -7.12
CA HIS A 56 1.40 -16.09 -8.28
C HIS A 56 -0.08 -16.34 -7.98
N ALA A 57 -0.43 -16.79 -6.77
CA ALA A 57 -1.80 -17.02 -6.36
C ALA A 57 -2.56 -15.72 -6.05
N LEU A 58 -1.87 -14.69 -5.53
CA LEU A 58 -2.48 -13.42 -5.15
C LEU A 58 -2.76 -12.52 -6.36
N ARG A 59 -1.89 -12.51 -7.38
CA ARG A 59 -2.05 -11.65 -8.57
C ARG A 59 -3.44 -11.74 -9.24
N PRO A 60 -4.03 -12.92 -9.47
CA PRO A 60 -5.39 -13.00 -10.02
C PRO A 60 -6.46 -12.39 -9.12
N ILE A 61 -6.30 -12.49 -7.79
CA ILE A 61 -7.22 -11.87 -6.83
C ILE A 61 -7.12 -10.35 -6.96
N MET A 62 -5.91 -9.79 -6.90
CA MET A 62 -5.69 -8.34 -7.08
C MET A 62 -6.29 -7.84 -8.40
N LYS A 63 -6.14 -8.63 -9.47
CA LYS A 63 -6.75 -8.32 -10.77
C LYS A 63 -8.29 -8.25 -10.71
N LEU A 64 -8.95 -9.08 -9.92
CA LEU A 64 -10.41 -8.98 -9.73
C LEU A 64 -10.81 -7.64 -9.13
N PHE A 65 -10.02 -7.12 -8.19
CA PHE A 65 -10.25 -5.81 -7.58
C PHE A 65 -10.05 -4.69 -8.59
N GLU A 66 -8.97 -4.72 -9.36
CA GLU A 66 -8.72 -3.77 -10.45
C GLU A 66 -9.86 -3.77 -11.48
N ASP A 67 -10.26 -4.96 -11.95
CA ASP A 67 -11.34 -5.13 -12.95
C ASP A 67 -12.71 -4.67 -12.38
N ALA A 68 -12.91 -4.73 -11.06
CA ALA A 68 -14.10 -4.25 -10.37
C ALA A 68 -14.07 -2.73 -10.07
N GLY A 69 -13.00 -2.02 -10.42
CA GLY A 69 -12.90 -0.56 -10.30
C GLY A 69 -12.07 -0.05 -9.13
N CYS A 70 -11.30 -0.91 -8.46
CA CYS A 70 -10.26 -0.48 -7.50
C CYS A 70 -9.32 0.54 -8.17
N LEU A 71 -8.95 1.60 -7.46
CA LEU A 71 -8.11 2.67 -8.04
C LEU A 71 -6.67 2.20 -8.24
N SER A 72 -6.19 1.35 -7.33
CA SER A 72 -4.90 0.66 -7.43
C SER A 72 -4.86 -0.48 -6.43
N ASP A 73 -4.17 -1.56 -6.77
CA ASP A 73 -3.87 -2.63 -5.84
C ASP A 73 -2.36 -2.96 -5.90
N GLU A 74 -1.66 -2.72 -4.80
CA GLU A 74 -0.20 -2.77 -4.74
C GLU A 74 0.28 -3.84 -3.76
N LEU A 75 1.16 -4.74 -4.22
CA LEU A 75 1.84 -5.70 -3.36
C LEU A 75 3.26 -5.24 -3.06
N LEU A 76 3.55 -5.02 -1.78
CA LEU A 76 4.82 -4.53 -1.26
C LEU A 76 5.53 -5.61 -0.44
N ARG A 77 6.85 -5.69 -0.64
CA ARG A 77 7.76 -6.44 0.23
C ARG A 77 8.55 -5.45 1.08
N PRO A 78 8.50 -5.52 2.42
CA PRO A 78 9.32 -4.69 3.28
C PRO A 78 10.81 -4.92 3.00
N LYS A 79 11.55 -3.83 2.77
CA LYS A 79 13.01 -3.87 2.57
C LYS A 79 13.79 -3.76 3.88
N ASP A 80 13.26 -2.98 4.82
CA ASP A 80 13.83 -2.73 6.14
C ASP A 80 12.67 -2.68 7.15
N VAL A 81 12.76 -3.51 8.17
CA VAL A 81 11.73 -3.69 9.21
C VAL A 81 12.26 -3.37 10.60
N SER A 82 13.45 -2.77 10.68
CA SER A 82 14.03 -2.32 11.94
C SER A 82 13.14 -1.27 12.61
N ALA A 83 13.03 -1.38 13.94
CA ALA A 83 12.44 -0.35 14.77
C ALA A 83 13.22 0.97 14.59
N LYS A 84 12.49 2.08 14.35
CA LYS A 84 13.07 3.42 14.23
C LYS A 84 12.30 4.39 15.11
N PHE A 85 13.01 5.41 15.64
CA PHE A 85 12.42 6.51 16.41
C PHE A 85 11.55 6.05 17.60
N GLY A 86 11.96 4.99 18.30
CA GLY A 86 11.20 4.43 19.43
C GLY A 86 9.96 3.64 19.03
N GLY A 87 9.71 3.42 17.73
CA GLY A 87 8.65 2.55 17.25
C GLY A 87 8.96 1.07 17.44
N VAL A 88 7.94 0.23 17.39
CA VAL A 88 8.05 -1.23 17.42
C VAL A 88 8.14 -1.75 15.98
N SER A 89 9.02 -2.74 15.74
CA SER A 89 9.15 -3.40 14.45
C SER A 89 7.89 -4.22 14.11
N LEU A 90 7.40 -4.08 12.87
CA LEU A 90 6.23 -4.81 12.38
C LEU A 90 6.34 -6.34 12.57
N PRO A 91 7.46 -7.02 12.23
CA PRO A 91 7.63 -8.45 12.47
C PRO A 91 7.35 -8.88 13.92
N THR A 92 7.72 -8.05 14.90
CA THR A 92 7.47 -8.31 16.32
C THR A 92 5.99 -8.16 16.67
N ALA A 93 5.32 -7.16 16.12
CA ALA A 93 3.90 -6.90 16.41
C ALA A 93 2.97 -7.98 15.84
N ILE A 94 3.41 -8.72 14.82
CA ILE A 94 2.62 -9.77 14.15
C ILE A 94 3.15 -11.18 14.40
N ASP A 95 4.11 -11.34 15.32
CA ASP A 95 4.77 -12.63 15.62
C ASP A 95 5.27 -13.35 14.34
N LEU A 96 6.02 -12.63 13.49
CA LEU A 96 6.58 -13.16 12.25
C LEU A 96 7.72 -14.16 12.59
N ALA A 97 7.58 -15.40 12.13
CA ALA A 97 8.59 -16.43 12.37
C ALA A 97 9.83 -16.25 11.47
N ALA A 98 10.97 -16.83 11.88
CA ALA A 98 12.25 -16.67 11.18
C ALA A 98 12.26 -17.27 9.76
N ASP A 99 11.42 -18.29 9.50
CA ASP A 99 11.25 -18.91 8.18
C ASP A 99 10.12 -18.28 7.35
N GLU A 100 9.52 -17.20 7.83
CA GLU A 100 8.46 -16.45 7.14
C GLU A 100 8.99 -15.17 6.47
N GLU A 101 8.14 -14.61 5.62
CA GLU A 101 8.28 -13.29 5.02
C GLU A 101 6.97 -12.52 5.22
N LEU A 102 7.11 -11.21 5.42
CA LEU A 102 5.98 -10.28 5.47
C LEU A 102 5.72 -9.73 4.07
N TRP A 103 4.47 -9.78 3.64
CA TRP A 103 3.97 -9.12 2.43
C TRP A 103 2.81 -8.20 2.78
N ILE A 104 2.73 -7.05 2.12
CA ILE A 104 1.73 -6.01 2.42
C ILE A 104 0.99 -5.70 1.13
N GLU A 105 -0.32 -5.87 1.13
CA GLU A 105 -1.18 -5.42 0.04
C GLU A 105 -1.91 -4.15 0.44
N ILE A 106 -2.01 -3.21 -0.50
CA ILE A 106 -2.71 -1.93 -0.31
C ILE A 106 -3.64 -1.71 -1.50
N ALA A 107 -4.94 -1.93 -1.28
CA ALA A 107 -6.00 -1.62 -2.23
C ALA A 107 -6.56 -0.22 -1.96
N LYS A 108 -6.63 0.65 -2.98
CA LYS A 108 -7.07 2.05 -2.86
C LYS A 108 -8.42 2.29 -3.51
N PHE A 109 -9.24 3.09 -2.85
CA PHE A 109 -10.62 3.42 -3.21
C PHE A 109 -10.87 4.92 -3.06
N LYS A 110 -11.93 5.41 -3.70
CA LYS A 110 -12.36 6.81 -3.57
C LYS A 110 -12.82 7.12 -2.14
N ASP A 111 -13.61 6.24 -1.57
CA ASP A 111 -14.16 6.34 -0.21
C ASP A 111 -14.64 4.96 0.25
N ALA A 112 -15.21 4.90 1.46
CA ALA A 112 -15.73 3.66 2.05
C ALA A 112 -16.93 3.07 1.27
N SER A 113 -17.73 3.89 0.58
CA SER A 113 -18.85 3.39 -0.24
C SER A 113 -18.31 2.70 -1.48
N HIS A 114 -17.36 3.34 -2.15
CA HIS A 114 -16.68 2.78 -3.31
C HIS A 114 -15.97 1.46 -2.98
N MET A 115 -15.32 1.35 -1.82
CA MET A 115 -14.73 0.09 -1.35
C MET A 115 -15.79 -1.02 -1.24
N LYS A 116 -16.93 -0.75 -0.60
CA LYS A 116 -18.02 -1.72 -0.46
C LYS A 116 -18.61 -2.16 -1.80
N GLU A 117 -18.73 -1.23 -2.75
CA GLU A 117 -19.17 -1.52 -4.12
C GLU A 117 -18.19 -2.46 -4.82
N VAL A 118 -16.89 -2.15 -4.79
CA VAL A 118 -15.85 -3.01 -5.37
C VAL A 118 -15.86 -4.40 -4.73
N HIS A 119 -15.89 -4.49 -3.39
CA HIS A 119 -15.99 -5.77 -2.69
C HIS A 119 -17.25 -6.56 -3.09
N SER A 120 -18.39 -5.91 -3.23
CA SER A 120 -19.64 -6.55 -3.65
C SER A 120 -19.56 -7.12 -5.08
N LEU A 121 -18.86 -6.42 -5.98
CA LEU A 121 -18.61 -6.91 -7.34
C LEU A 121 -17.64 -8.10 -7.35
N VAL A 122 -16.53 -8.01 -6.60
CA VAL A 122 -15.57 -9.11 -6.46
C VAL A 122 -16.24 -10.35 -5.85
N ALA A 123 -17.05 -10.19 -4.80
CA ALA A 123 -17.76 -11.28 -4.12
C ALA A 123 -18.72 -12.06 -5.04
N LYS A 124 -19.19 -11.45 -6.13
CA LYS A 124 -20.05 -12.10 -7.14
C LYS A 124 -19.25 -12.81 -8.22
N ASN A 125 -17.92 -12.67 -8.24
CA ASN A 125 -17.09 -13.33 -9.23
C ASN A 125 -17.04 -14.85 -8.95
N PRO A 126 -17.41 -15.70 -9.91
CA PRO A 126 -17.49 -17.16 -9.70
C PRO A 126 -16.13 -17.82 -9.45
N ASP A 127 -15.04 -17.19 -9.87
CA ASP A 127 -13.68 -17.73 -9.66
C ASP A 127 -13.13 -17.40 -8.26
N LEU A 128 -13.78 -16.52 -7.50
CA LEU A 128 -13.26 -15.98 -6.24
C LEU A 128 -12.96 -17.07 -5.20
N GLU A 129 -13.90 -17.98 -4.97
CA GLU A 129 -13.76 -19.07 -3.98
C GLU A 129 -12.57 -20.00 -4.32
N ARG A 130 -12.41 -20.32 -5.61
CA ARG A 130 -11.29 -21.13 -6.10
C ARG A 130 -9.96 -20.43 -5.90
N LEU A 131 -9.90 -19.12 -6.13
CA LEU A 131 -8.68 -18.33 -5.95
C LEU A 131 -8.31 -18.20 -4.47
N HIS A 132 -9.27 -17.89 -3.59
CA HIS A 132 -9.05 -17.83 -2.14
C HIS A 132 -8.57 -19.17 -1.57
N SER A 133 -9.18 -20.28 -1.97
CA SER A 133 -8.78 -21.61 -1.49
C SER A 133 -7.31 -21.93 -1.77
N ARG A 134 -6.78 -21.49 -2.91
CA ARG A 134 -5.36 -21.67 -3.26
C ARG A 134 -4.46 -20.73 -2.46
N PHE A 135 -4.91 -19.50 -2.24
CA PHE A 135 -4.21 -18.47 -1.49
C PHE A 135 -4.09 -18.82 0.01
N ASP A 136 -5.16 -19.31 0.64
CA ASP A 136 -5.20 -19.62 2.09
C ASP A 136 -4.20 -20.71 2.51
N LEU A 137 -3.87 -21.62 1.59
CA LEU A 137 -2.89 -22.68 1.83
C LEU A 137 -1.43 -22.16 1.82
N LEU A 138 -1.22 -20.94 1.36
CA LEU A 138 0.10 -20.35 1.16
C LEU A 138 0.51 -19.42 2.30
N ILE A 139 -0.45 -18.92 3.08
CA ILE A 139 -0.22 -18.06 4.23
C ILE A 139 -0.12 -18.85 5.55
N SER A 140 0.63 -18.32 6.50
CA SER A 140 0.83 -18.94 7.81
C SER A 140 -0.37 -18.74 8.72
N GLY A 141 -0.80 -19.83 9.37
CA GLY A 141 -1.92 -19.82 10.31
C GLY A 141 -3.28 -19.50 9.71
N LYS A 142 -3.39 -19.33 8.38
CA LYS A 142 -4.61 -18.88 7.68
C LYS A 142 -5.15 -17.55 8.21
N HIS A 143 -4.28 -16.74 8.82
CA HIS A 143 -4.65 -15.43 9.37
C HIS A 143 -4.05 -14.34 8.50
N VAL A 144 -4.89 -13.40 8.10
CA VAL A 144 -4.51 -12.15 7.44
C VAL A 144 -4.81 -11.02 8.40
N TYR A 145 -3.84 -10.15 8.66
CA TYR A 145 -4.12 -8.92 9.40
C TYR A 145 -4.71 -7.91 8.43
N HIS A 146 -5.87 -7.36 8.76
CA HIS A 146 -6.58 -6.42 7.90
C HIS A 146 -6.94 -5.16 8.67
N ALA A 147 -6.78 -4.01 8.02
CA ALA A 147 -7.28 -2.74 8.51
C ALA A 147 -7.66 -1.83 7.35
N GLU A 148 -8.62 -0.95 7.59
CA GLU A 148 -9.08 0.06 6.65
C GLU A 148 -8.66 1.44 7.15
N PHE A 149 -8.27 2.31 6.22
CA PHE A 149 -7.78 3.65 6.53
C PHE A 149 -8.44 4.66 5.62
N GLU A 150 -8.69 5.85 6.16
CA GLU A 150 -9.09 7.01 5.38
C GLU A 150 -8.02 8.10 5.47
N SER A 151 -7.76 8.77 4.36
CA SER A 151 -6.88 9.92 4.34
C SER A 151 -7.53 11.11 5.02
N LEU A 152 -6.91 11.61 6.10
CA LEU A 152 -7.37 12.77 6.85
C LEU A 152 -7.17 14.11 6.11
N GLN A 153 -6.60 14.10 4.90
CA GLN A 153 -6.32 15.32 4.13
C GLN A 153 -7.60 15.99 3.55
N ALA A 154 -8.79 15.58 3.99
CA ALA A 154 -10.09 16.09 3.53
C ALA A 154 -10.74 17.13 4.45
N ARG A 155 -10.02 17.76 5.38
CA ARG A 155 -10.52 18.94 6.13
C ARG A 155 -9.50 20.07 6.11
N ALA A 156 -9.61 20.91 5.07
CA ALA A 156 -9.15 22.30 5.08
C ALA A 156 -10.37 23.19 4.94
#